data_AF-A0A2S1YIF1-F1
#
_entry.id   AF-A0A2S1YIF1-F1
#
_cell.length_a   1.000
_cell.length_b   1.000
_cell.length_c   1.000
_cell.angle_alpha   90.00
_cell.angle_beta   90.00
_cell.angle_gamma   90.00
#
_symmetry.space_group_name_H-M   'P 1'
#
loop_
_entity.id
_entity.type
_entity.pdbx_description
1 polymer ?
#
loop_
_entity_poly.entity_id
_entity_poly.type
_entity_poly.pdbx_seq_one_letter_code
_entity_poly.pdbx_strand_id
1 'polypeptide(L)'
;MNNTRKIILHLVIRIGILVLLFGLVFLFWHFTYDPHKYCDETGHRHVDGGLGFFVLIFLITQMFYLGLLIEMIYLFVKKQRNLAFANLGFLIISLCIVAIYMFLMN
;
A
#
# COMPACT_ATOMS: atom_id res chain seq x y z
N MET A 1 -11.52 9.27 -25.71
CA MET A 1 -10.25 8.64 -25.27
C MET A 1 -10.37 7.14 -25.49
N ASN A 2 -9.42 6.47 -26.16
CA ASN A 2 -9.52 5.04 -26.43
C ASN A 2 -9.68 4.23 -25.12
N ASN A 3 -10.46 3.15 -25.11
CA ASN A 3 -10.78 2.37 -23.91
C ASN A 3 -9.52 1.90 -23.17
N THR A 4 -8.49 1.50 -23.91
CA THR A 4 -7.19 1.10 -23.36
C THR A 4 -6.50 2.23 -22.61
N ARG A 5 -6.49 3.45 -23.19
CA ARG A 5 -5.88 4.63 -22.55
C ARG A 5 -6.59 4.99 -21.24
N LYS A 6 -7.91 4.78 -21.18
CA LYS A 6 -8.71 4.97 -19.96
C LYS A 6 -8.31 3.98 -18.86
N ILE A 7 -8.12 2.71 -19.20
CA ILE A 7 -7.68 1.68 -18.26
C ILE A 7 -6.24 1.94 -17.77
N ILE A 8 -5.33 2.30 -18.68
CA ILE A 8 -3.94 2.62 -18.33
C ILE A 8 -3.90 3.80 -17.35
N LEU A 9 -4.57 4.90 -17.68
CA LEU A 9 -4.61 6.07 -16.80
C LEU A 9 -5.23 5.72 -15.45
N HIS A 10 -6.28 4.89 -15.46
CA HIS A 10 -6.92 4.41 -14.23
C HIS A 10 -5.92 3.69 -13.33
N LEU A 11 -5.15 2.74 -13.86
CA LEU A 11 -4.14 1.99 -13.11
C LEU A 11 -2.97 2.88 -12.64
N VAL A 12 -2.46 3.76 -13.52
CA VAL A 12 -1.37 4.69 -13.19
C VAL A 12 -1.73 5.58 -12.01
N ILE A 13 -2.97 6.07 -11.95
CA ILE A 13 -3.44 6.87 -10.82
C ILE A 13 -3.38 6.08 -9.50
N ARG A 14 -3.79 4.80 -9.50
CA ARG A 14 -3.79 3.97 -8.27
C ARG A 14 -2.38 3.64 -7.82
N ILE A 15 -1.50 3.33 -8.77
CA ILE A 15 -0.06 3.16 -8.50
C ILE A 15 0.53 4.45 -7.93
N GLY A 16 0.21 5.60 -8.53
CA GLY A 16 0.67 6.90 -8.05
C GLY A 16 0.19 7.21 -6.63
N ILE A 17 -1.09 6.94 -6.31
CA ILE A 17 -1.63 7.11 -4.96
C ILE A 17 -0.89 6.19 -3.97
N LEU A 18 -0.68 4.92 -4.32
CA LEU A 18 0.01 3.97 -3.44
C LEU A 18 1.46 4.38 -3.17
N VAL A 19 2.20 4.78 -4.21
CA VAL A 19 3.58 5.28 -4.10
C VAL A 19 3.62 6.56 -3.26
N LEU A 20 2.68 7.48 -3.46
CA LEU A 20 2.58 8.70 -2.67
C LEU A 20 2.33 8.38 -1.19
N LEU A 21 1.42 7.45 -0.89
CA LEU A 21 1.14 7.01 0.48
C LEU A 21 2.40 6.44 1.15
N PHE A 22 3.13 5.56 0.45
CA PHE A 22 4.39 5.02 0.97
C PHE A 22 5.45 6.11 1.17
N GLY A 23 5.56 7.05 0.24
CA GLY A 23 6.45 8.20 0.38
C GLY A 23 6.12 9.05 1.61
N LEU A 24 4.85 9.33 1.86
CA LEU A 24 4.41 10.09 3.04
C LEU A 24 4.72 9.35 4.35
N VAL A 25 4.47 8.05 4.39
CA VAL A 25 4.79 7.20 5.56
C VAL A 25 6.29 7.16 5.81
N PHE A 26 7.08 7.00 4.75
CA PHE A 26 8.52 7.00 4.82
C PHE A 26 9.04 8.35 5.34
N LEU A 27 8.57 9.47 4.78
CA LEU A 27 8.99 10.80 5.23
C LEU A 27 8.57 11.06 6.68
N PHE A 28 7.33 10.71 7.04
CA PHE A 28 6.84 10.81 8.42
C PHE A 28 7.74 10.02 9.36
N TRP A 29 8.03 8.76 9.03
CA TRP A 29 8.90 7.92 9.84
C TRP A 29 10.32 8.48 9.93
N HIS A 30 10.92 8.87 8.79
CA HIS A 30 12.28 9.39 8.72
C HIS A 30 12.50 10.63 9.58
N PHE A 31 11.49 11.52 9.67
CA PHE A 31 11.59 12.74 10.47
C PHE A 31 11.11 12.59 11.92
N THR A 32 10.33 11.57 12.27
CA THR A 32 9.73 11.44 13.62
C THR A 32 10.28 10.28 14.43
N TYR A 33 10.89 9.28 13.80
CA TYR A 33 11.46 8.13 14.49
C TYR A 33 12.82 8.49 15.11
N ASP A 34 12.87 8.45 16.44
CA ASP A 34 14.09 8.58 17.21
C ASP A 34 14.24 7.32 18.10
N PRO A 35 15.20 6.44 17.81
CA PRO A 35 15.42 5.22 18.61
C PRO A 35 15.96 5.53 20.01
N HIS A 36 16.56 6.71 20.22
CA HIS A 36 17.19 7.11 21.49
C HIS A 36 16.27 7.93 22.39
N LYS A 37 15.09 8.32 21.90
CA LYS A 37 14.08 9.07 22.67
C LYS A 37 13.72 8.45 24.02
N TYR A 38 13.87 7.12 24.14
CA TYR A 38 13.54 6.35 25.34
C TYR A 38 14.75 5.72 26.02
N CYS A 39 15.97 6.11 25.64
CA CYS A 39 17.18 5.72 26.36
C CYS A 39 17.32 6.58 27.62
N ASP A 40 17.43 5.93 28.77
CA ASP A 40 17.91 6.52 30.01
C ASP A 40 19.43 6.31 30.15
N GLU A 41 20.10 7.12 30.99
CA GLU A 41 21.57 7.18 31.11
C GLU A 41 22.25 5.82 31.36
N THR A 42 21.50 4.84 31.85
CA THR A 42 22.00 3.48 32.15
C THR A 42 21.33 2.36 31.34
N GLY A 43 20.34 2.66 30.49
CA GLY A 43 19.50 1.67 29.84
C GLY A 43 19.30 1.90 28.33
N HIS A 44 19.80 0.97 27.52
CA HIS A 44 19.43 0.89 26.12
C HIS A 44 18.11 0.11 25.98
N ARG A 45 16.97 0.81 26.06
CA ARG A 45 15.69 0.22 25.66
C ARG A 45 15.69 0.05 24.15
N HIS A 46 15.77 -1.19 23.69
CA HIS A 46 15.61 -1.51 22.27
C HIS A 46 14.13 -1.37 21.88
N VAL A 47 13.82 -0.37 21.07
CA VAL A 47 12.53 -0.27 20.37
C VAL A 47 12.73 -0.87 18.99
N ASP A 48 11.91 -1.87 18.62
CA ASP A 48 11.97 -2.47 17.29
C ASP A 48 11.28 -1.54 16.27
N GLY A 49 12.02 -0.51 15.85
CA GLY A 49 11.57 0.41 14.81
C GLY A 49 11.35 -0.27 13.47
N GLY A 50 12.07 -1.35 13.17
CA GLY A 50 11.89 -2.11 11.94
C GLY A 50 10.50 -2.74 11.89
N LEU A 51 10.12 -3.46 12.95
CA LEU A 51 8.79 -4.03 13.08
C LEU A 51 7.70 -2.96 13.10
N GLY A 52 7.90 -1.85 13.82
CA GLY A 52 6.96 -0.75 13.86
C GLY A 52 6.69 -0.13 12.48
N PHE A 53 7.75 0.12 11.71
CA PHE A 53 7.65 0.65 10.35
C PHE A 53 6.95 -0.35 9.41
N PHE A 54 7.29 -1.64 9.51
CA PHE A 54 6.63 -2.69 8.75
C PHE A 54 5.13 -2.75 9.02
N VAL A 55 4.71 -2.75 10.30
CA VAL A 55 3.29 -2.76 10.69
C VAL A 55 2.56 -1.55 10.13
N LEU A 56 3.16 -0.36 10.17
CA LEU A 56 2.56 0.86 9.64
C LEU A 56 2.33 0.78 8.12
N ILE A 57 3.35 0.36 7.37
CA ILE A 57 3.23 0.16 5.91
C ILE A 57 2.19 -0.92 5.61
N PHE A 58 2.19 -2.01 6.35
CA PHE A 58 1.23 -3.10 6.19
C PHE A 58 -0.20 -2.58 6.35
N LEU A 59 -0.51 -1.87 7.45
CA LEU A 59 -1.84 -1.32 7.72
C LEU A 59 -2.30 -0.35 6.63
N ILE A 60 -1.42 0.54 6.17
CA ILE A 60 -1.75 1.51 5.11
C ILE A 60 -2.00 0.81 3.78
N THR A 61 -1.23 -0.25 3.48
CA THR A 61 -1.47 -1.10 2.31
C THR A 61 -2.84 -1.78 2.39
N GLN A 62 -3.22 -2.32 3.56
CA GLN A 62 -4.55 -2.93 3.75
C GLN A 62 -5.68 -1.90 3.57
N MET A 63 -5.53 -0.69 4.12
CA MET A 63 -6.51 0.39 3.94
C MET A 63 -6.65 0.80 2.47
N PHE A 64 -5.54 0.87 1.73
CA PHE A 64 -5.56 1.14 0.31
C PHE A 64 -6.31 0.06 -0.47
N TYR A 65 -6.07 -1.23 -0.19
CA TYR A 65 -6.81 -2.32 -0.83
C TYR A 65 -8.29 -2.32 -0.47
N LEU A 66 -8.64 -1.97 0.77
CA LEU A 66 -10.04 -1.79 1.16
C LEU A 66 -10.71 -0.66 0.35
N GLY A 67 -10.01 0.48 0.16
CA GLY A 67 -10.47 1.56 -0.70
C GLY A 67 -10.68 1.13 -2.15
N LEU A 68 -9.78 0.31 -2.69
CA LEU A 68 -9.90 -0.30 -4.03
C LEU A 68 -11.14 -1.20 -4.15
N LEU A 69 -11.45 -1.99 -3.12
CA LEU A 69 -12.66 -2.82 -3.09
C LEU A 69 -13.93 -1.98 -3.07
N ILE A 70 -13.97 -0.92 -2.26
CA ILE A 70 -15.09 0.03 -2.23
C ILE A 70 -15.27 0.69 -3.61
N GLU A 71 -14.18 1.13 -4.23
CA GLU A 71 -14.20 1.70 -5.57
C GLU A 71 -14.69 0.69 -6.62
N MET A 72 -14.29 -0.58 -6.54
CA MET A 72 -14.79 -1.63 -7.42
C MET A 72 -16.31 -1.77 -7.34
N ILE A 73 -16.85 -1.85 -6.12
CA ILE A 73 -18.31 -1.94 -5.89
C ILE A 73 -19.00 -0.73 -6.52
N TYR A 74 -18.47 0.48 -6.28
CA TYR A 74 -18.97 1.71 -6.88
C TYR A 74 -18.98 1.66 -8.43
N LEU A 75 -17.89 1.19 -9.05
CA LEU A 75 -17.76 1.08 -10.50
C LEU A 75 -18.72 0.03 -11.09
N PHE A 76 -18.98 -1.07 -10.38
CA PHE A 76 -20.00 -2.04 -10.77
C PHE A 76 -21.40 -1.44 -10.75
N VAL A 77 -21.75 -0.70 -9.69
CA VAL A 77 -23.04 0.03 -9.59
C VAL A 77 -23.19 1.03 -10.75
N LYS A 78 -22.11 1.73 -11.12
CA LYS A 78 -22.09 2.66 -12.27
C LYS A 78 -21.99 1.97 -13.64
N LYS A 79 -22.09 0.64 -13.71
CA LYS A 79 -21.96 -0.17 -14.94
C LYS A 79 -20.64 0.04 -15.69
N GLN A 80 -19.59 0.50 -15.02
CA GLN A 80 -18.24 0.71 -15.58
C GLN A 80 -17.37 -0.55 -15.41
N ARG A 81 -17.86 -1.69 -15.92
CA ARG A 81 -17.28 -3.01 -15.68
C ARG A 81 -15.79 -3.11 -16.00
N ASN A 82 -15.35 -2.52 -17.12
CA ASN A 82 -13.93 -2.57 -17.53
C ASN A 82 -12.98 -1.97 -16.49
N LEU A 83 -13.39 -0.90 -15.80
CA LEU A 83 -12.57 -0.29 -14.74
C LEU A 83 -12.62 -1.10 -13.44
N ALA A 84 -13.79 -1.67 -13.12
CA ALA A 84 -13.91 -2.56 -11.97
C ALA A 84 -13.05 -3.82 -12.13
N PHE A 85 -13.02 -4.39 -13.34
CA PHE A 85 -12.12 -5.50 -13.67
C PHE A 85 -10.64 -5.10 -13.68
N ALA A 86 -10.31 -3.87 -14.05
CA ALA A 86 -8.95 -3.37 -13.92
C ALA A 86 -8.50 -3.32 -12.45
N ASN A 87 -9.36 -2.86 -11.54
CA ASN A 87 -9.08 -2.90 -10.09
C ASN A 87 -8.95 -4.34 -9.56
N LEU A 88 -9.81 -5.26 -10.00
CA LEU A 88 -9.70 -6.67 -9.63
C LEU A 88 -8.38 -7.28 -10.12
N GLY A 89 -8.03 -7.03 -11.38
CA GLY A 89 -6.76 -7.49 -11.94
C GLY A 89 -5.56 -6.94 -11.18
N PHE A 90 -5.60 -5.65 -10.81
CA PHE A 90 -4.58 -5.03 -9.96
C PHE A 90 -4.45 -5.77 -8.62
N LEU A 91 -5.56 -6.02 -7.90
CA LEU A 91 -5.55 -6.73 -6.62
C LEU A 91 -4.97 -8.14 -6.74
N ILE A 92 -5.38 -8.90 -7.77
CA ILE A 92 -4.88 -10.27 -7.99
C ILE A 92 -3.37 -10.25 -8.24
N ILE A 93 -2.88 -9.37 -9.13
CA ILE A 93 -1.45 -9.24 -9.42
C ILE A 93 -0.67 -8.90 -8.14
N SER A 94 -1.16 -7.95 -7.35
CA SER A 94 -0.54 -7.58 -6.07
C SER A 94 -0.45 -8.76 -5.11
N LEU A 95 -1.52 -9.55 -4.96
CA LEU A 95 -1.52 -10.74 -4.10
C LEU A 95 -0.57 -11.83 -4.61
N CYS A 96 -0.51 -12.05 -5.93
CA CYS A 96 0.43 -12.98 -6.54
C CYS A 96 1.89 -12.59 -6.26
N ILE A 97 2.22 -11.30 -6.37
CA ILE A 97 3.57 -10.79 -6.07
C ILE A 97 3.93 -11.08 -4.60
N VAL A 98 3.01 -10.80 -3.67
CA VAL A 98 3.24 -11.07 -2.25
C VAL A 98 3.38 -12.57 -1.98
N ALA A 99 2.53 -13.41 -2.57
CA ALA A 99 2.60 -14.86 -2.43
C ALA A 99 3.93 -15.43 -2.95
N ILE A 100 4.39 -14.97 -4.13
CA ILE A 100 5.69 -15.35 -4.70
C ILE A 100 6.83 -14.90 -3.79
N TYR A 101 6.78 -13.66 -3.29
CA TYR A 101 7.80 -13.16 -2.36
C TYR A 101 7.87 -13.99 -1.08
N MET A 102 6.73 -14.32 -0.47
CA MET A 102 6.69 -15.19 0.72
C MET A 102 7.23 -16.59 0.42
N PHE A 103 6.91 -17.17 -0.74
CA PHE A 103 7.44 -18.46 -1.15
C PHE A 103 8.96 -18.45 -1.34
N LEU A 104 9.53 -17.36 -1.87
CA LEU A 104 10.98 -17.23 -2.07
C LEU A 104 11.77 -16.96 -0.79
N MET A 105 11.13 -16.38 0.23
CA MET A 105 11.75 -16.04 1.52
C MET A 105 11.71 -17.17 2.54
N ASN A 106 10.99 -18.26 2.24
CA ASN A 106 10.73 -19.40 3.11
C ASN A 106 11.48 -20.64 2.64
#